data_AF-A0A3Q2Z2E9-F1
#
_entry.id   AF-A0A3Q2Z2E9-F1
#
_cell.length_a   1.000
_cell.length_b   1.000
_cell.length_c   1.000
_cell.angle_alpha   90.00
_cell.angle_beta   90.00
_cell.angle_gamma   90.00
#
_symmetry.space_group_name_H-M   'P 1'
#
loop_
_entity.id
_entity.type
_entity.pdbx_description
1 polymer ?
#
loop_
_entity_poly.entity_id
_entity_poly.type
_entity_poly.pdbx_seq_one_letter_code
_entity_poly.pdbx_strand_id
1 'polypeptide(L)'
;MKMTNEISPETSMDDVKNLIKKKDDIEEQIKAYYDVLEDQGVGLDGPLVDAEGYPRADVNLYQIRTARHNISCLQNDHKAIMAEIEDALHKLHAREKAKRLHDRTEAFEEAMEQQDTLPAAFARVDAVTQGSPASAAGLKVGDEVIEFGSVNTGNFQNLHNIASVVQHSEGKPLRVTVVRGGQRTHMSLTPQRWSGQGLMGCKIVPMPPR
;
A
#
# COMPACT_ATOMS: atom_id res chain seq x y z
N MET A 1 15.28 25.28 20.18
CA MET A 1 14.41 25.95 19.19
C MET A 1 13.28 24.98 18.84
N LYS A 2 12.05 25.29 19.26
CA LYS A 2 10.87 24.47 18.93
C LYS A 2 10.44 24.85 17.51
N MET A 3 10.53 23.90 16.58
CA MET A 3 9.94 24.04 15.25
C MET A 3 8.41 24.12 15.42
N THR A 4 7.86 25.29 15.19
CA THR A 4 6.43 25.49 15.01
C THR A 4 6.03 24.78 13.73
N ASN A 5 5.43 23.61 13.90
CA ASN A 5 4.74 22.88 12.85
C ASN A 5 3.58 23.77 12.39
N GLU A 6 3.80 24.53 11.31
CA GLU A 6 2.73 25.27 10.65
C GLU A 6 1.80 24.24 10.02
N ILE A 7 0.75 23.93 10.77
CA ILE A 7 -0.40 23.16 10.31
C ILE A 7 -1.03 24.00 9.21
N SER A 8 -0.63 23.71 7.97
CA SER A 8 -1.35 24.12 6.77
C SER A 8 -2.81 23.70 6.94
N PRO A 9 -3.79 24.50 6.47
CA PRO A 9 -5.20 24.24 6.72
C PRO A 9 -5.50 22.83 6.21
N GLU A 10 -5.99 21.97 7.10
CA GLU A 10 -6.37 20.61 6.74
C GLU A 10 -7.47 20.72 5.69
N THR A 11 -7.08 20.61 4.41
CA THR A 11 -8.01 20.70 3.29
C THR A 11 -8.85 19.44 3.35
N SER A 12 -10.06 19.56 3.90
CA SER A 12 -10.94 18.42 4.12
C SER A 12 -11.64 18.03 2.82
N MET A 13 -12.05 16.77 2.69
CA MET A 13 -12.95 16.36 1.62
C MET A 13 -14.24 17.19 1.59
N ASP A 14 -14.66 17.73 2.74
CA ASP A 14 -15.83 18.58 2.82
C ASP A 14 -15.59 19.98 2.25
N ASP A 15 -14.37 20.50 2.31
CA ASP A 15 -14.00 21.78 1.68
C ASP A 15 -14.07 21.66 0.15
N VAL A 16 -13.55 20.56 -0.40
CA VAL A 16 -13.63 20.26 -1.84
C VAL A 16 -15.09 20.13 -2.28
N LYS A 17 -15.93 19.43 -1.52
CA LYS A 17 -17.38 19.33 -1.82
C LYS A 17 -18.06 20.69 -1.80
N ASN A 18 -17.71 21.56 -0.85
CA ASN A 18 -18.27 22.90 -0.77
C ASN A 18 -17.84 23.77 -1.96
N LEU A 19 -16.58 23.65 -2.40
CA LEU A 19 -16.11 24.34 -3.61
C LEU A 19 -16.84 23.86 -4.87
N ILE A 20 -17.10 22.55 -5.00
CA ILE A 20 -17.86 21.98 -6.11
C ILE A 20 -19.30 22.54 -6.14
N LYS A 21 -19.98 22.59 -4.98
CA LYS A 21 -21.32 23.20 -4.90
C LYS A 21 -21.32 24.66 -5.35
N LYS A 22 -20.37 25.46 -4.86
CA LYS A 22 -20.24 26.86 -5.28
C LYS A 22 -19.98 26.99 -6.79
N LYS A 23 -19.17 26.08 -7.36
CA LYS A 23 -18.91 26.03 -8.80
C LYS A 23 -20.21 25.75 -9.57
N ASP A 24 -21.01 24.80 -9.11
CA ASP A 24 -22.30 24.46 -9.73
C ASP A 24 -23.31 25.63 -9.63
N ASP A 25 -23.38 26.31 -8.48
CA ASP A 25 -24.24 27.49 -8.28
C ASP A 25 -23.86 28.63 -9.24
N ILE A 26 -22.56 28.85 -9.47
CA ILE A 26 -22.08 29.85 -10.43
C ILE A 26 -22.43 29.45 -11.87
N GLU A 27 -22.28 28.18 -12.23
CA GLU A 27 -22.66 27.68 -13.55
C GLU A 27 -24.17 27.86 -13.81
N GLU A 28 -25.01 27.63 -12.81
CA GLU A 28 -26.45 27.87 -12.89
C GLU A 28 -26.78 29.37 -13.06
N GLN A 29 -26.10 30.25 -12.32
CA GLN A 29 -26.26 31.70 -12.48
C GLN A 29 -25.81 32.18 -13.86
N ILE A 30 -24.68 31.69 -14.36
CA ILE A 30 -24.19 32.00 -15.71
C ILE A 30 -25.25 31.58 -16.74
N LYS A 31 -25.79 30.37 -16.62
CA LYS A 31 -26.83 29.86 -17.51
C LYS A 31 -28.09 30.75 -17.48
N ALA A 32 -28.55 31.14 -16.30
CA ALA A 32 -29.71 32.02 -16.17
C ALA A 32 -29.50 33.38 -16.88
N TYR A 33 -28.28 33.95 -16.82
CA TYR A 33 -27.98 35.17 -17.57
C TYR A 33 -27.85 34.94 -19.08
N TYR A 34 -27.40 33.76 -19.51
CA TYR A 34 -27.42 33.39 -20.93
C TYR A 34 -28.85 33.28 -21.47
N ASP A 35 -29.77 32.67 -20.72
CA ASP A 35 -31.17 32.55 -21.12
C ASP A 35 -31.80 33.95 -21.32
N VAL A 36 -31.49 34.91 -20.44
CA VAL A 36 -31.92 36.32 -20.59
C VAL A 36 -31.36 36.97 -21.86
N LEU A 37 -30.14 36.61 -22.27
CA LEU A 37 -29.52 37.13 -23.50
C LEU A 37 -30.14 36.49 -24.75
N GLU A 38 -30.45 35.19 -24.70
CA GLU A 38 -31.12 34.46 -25.78
C GLU A 38 -32.55 34.95 -26.01
N ASP A 39 -33.31 35.22 -24.95
CA ASP A 39 -34.66 35.80 -25.01
C ASP A 39 -34.68 37.15 -25.74
N GLN A 40 -33.59 37.92 -25.61
CA GLN A 40 -33.42 39.22 -26.28
C GLN A 40 -32.80 39.09 -27.68
N GLY A 41 -32.41 37.88 -28.10
CA GLY A 41 -31.84 37.61 -29.43
C GLY A 41 -30.44 38.19 -29.63
N VAL A 42 -29.70 38.51 -28.55
CA VAL A 42 -28.38 39.16 -28.61
C VAL A 42 -27.35 38.32 -27.85
N GLY A 43 -26.32 37.85 -28.54
CA GLY A 43 -25.18 37.14 -27.92
C GLY A 43 -24.28 38.04 -27.06
N LEU A 44 -23.27 37.45 -26.42
CA LEU A 44 -22.33 38.17 -25.54
C LEU A 44 -21.57 39.32 -26.22
N ASP A 45 -21.20 39.15 -27.48
CA ASP A 45 -20.41 40.14 -28.23
C ASP A 45 -21.22 40.90 -29.29
N GLY A 46 -22.54 40.71 -29.31
CA GLY A 46 -23.41 41.35 -30.31
C GLY A 46 -23.40 42.88 -30.22
N PRO A 47 -23.47 43.60 -31.36
CA PRO A 47 -23.57 45.06 -31.35
C PRO A 47 -24.90 45.51 -30.75
N LEU A 48 -24.82 46.49 -29.83
CA LEU A 48 -25.98 47.10 -29.16
C LEU A 48 -26.52 48.34 -29.87
N VAL A 49 -25.94 48.67 -31.02
CA VAL A 49 -26.32 49.79 -31.86
C VAL A 49 -26.82 49.29 -33.21
N ASP A 50 -27.66 50.08 -33.85
CA ASP A 50 -28.09 49.86 -35.23
C ASP A 50 -26.99 50.25 -36.24
N ALA A 51 -27.31 50.20 -37.53
CA ALA A 51 -26.39 50.53 -38.61
C ALA A 51 -26.07 52.04 -38.68
N GLU A 52 -26.96 52.89 -38.16
CA GLU A 52 -26.75 54.34 -38.06
C GLU A 52 -25.99 54.77 -36.79
N GLY A 53 -25.76 53.87 -35.84
CA GLY A 53 -25.02 54.12 -34.60
C GLY A 53 -25.88 54.57 -33.43
N TYR A 54 -27.20 54.42 -33.51
CA TYR A 54 -28.14 54.72 -32.43
C TYR A 54 -28.43 53.47 -31.57
N PRO A 55 -28.84 53.66 -30.30
CA PRO A 55 -29.21 52.55 -29.43
C PRO A 55 -30.42 51.81 -29.98
N ARG A 56 -30.30 50.48 -30.10
CA ARG A 56 -31.38 49.61 -30.55
C ARG A 56 -32.64 49.74 -29.69
N ALA A 57 -33.76 50.08 -30.33
CA ALA A 57 -35.05 50.26 -29.65
C ALA A 57 -35.82 48.94 -29.46
N ASP A 58 -35.44 47.90 -30.19
CA ASP A 58 -35.98 46.54 -30.15
C ASP A 58 -35.54 45.74 -28.92
N VAL A 59 -34.50 46.21 -28.20
CA VAL A 59 -33.85 45.41 -27.16
C VAL A 59 -33.60 46.20 -25.88
N ASN A 60 -33.72 45.54 -24.72
CA ASN A 60 -33.40 46.16 -23.43
C ASN A 60 -31.87 46.22 -23.18
N LEU A 61 -31.26 47.31 -23.61
CA LEU A 61 -29.82 47.58 -23.49
C LEU A 61 -29.30 47.50 -22.05
N TYR A 62 -30.10 47.92 -21.07
CA TYR A 62 -29.70 47.91 -19.66
C TYR A 62 -29.57 46.47 -19.16
N GLN A 63 -30.55 45.62 -19.46
CA GLN A 63 -30.52 44.22 -19.08
C GLN A 63 -29.37 43.47 -19.75
N ILE A 64 -29.13 43.71 -21.05
CA ILE A 64 -28.02 43.06 -21.76
C ILE A 64 -26.68 43.48 -21.19
N ARG A 65 -26.46 44.77 -20.97
CA ARG A 65 -25.19 45.27 -20.45
C ARG A 65 -24.91 44.71 -19.05
N THR A 66 -25.94 44.64 -18.23
CA THR A 66 -25.86 44.05 -16.88
C THR A 66 -25.58 42.55 -16.94
N ALA A 67 -26.32 41.81 -17.79
CA ALA A 67 -26.12 40.37 -17.97
C ALA A 67 -24.71 40.05 -18.49
N ARG A 68 -24.22 40.76 -19.50
CA ARG A 68 -22.85 40.60 -20.01
C ARG A 68 -21.80 40.85 -18.94
N HIS A 69 -21.94 41.95 -18.20
CA HIS A 69 -21.03 42.26 -17.11
C HIS A 69 -21.01 41.17 -16.05
N ASN A 70 -22.20 40.72 -15.62
CA ASN A 70 -22.34 39.67 -14.60
C ASN A 70 -21.76 38.34 -15.09
N ILE A 71 -22.00 37.95 -16.34
CA ILE A 71 -21.42 36.74 -16.93
C ILE A 71 -19.89 36.83 -16.91
N SER A 72 -19.29 37.95 -17.33
CA SER A 72 -17.83 38.12 -17.28
C SER A 72 -17.27 38.03 -15.86
N CYS A 73 -17.95 38.62 -14.86
CA CYS A 73 -17.56 38.51 -13.45
C CYS A 73 -17.65 37.06 -12.97
N LEU A 74 -18.79 36.40 -13.19
CA LEU A 74 -19.02 35.02 -12.78
C LEU A 74 -18.08 34.02 -13.47
N GLN A 75 -17.70 34.26 -14.73
CA GLN A 75 -16.71 33.44 -15.43
C GLN A 75 -15.31 33.57 -14.82
N ASN A 76 -14.94 34.77 -14.38
CA ASN A 76 -13.67 34.97 -13.66
C ASN A 76 -13.69 34.27 -12.30
N ASP A 77 -14.81 34.36 -11.57
CA ASP A 77 -14.99 33.70 -10.28
C ASP A 77 -15.00 32.17 -10.43
N HIS A 78 -15.67 31.65 -11.46
CA HIS A 78 -15.66 30.22 -11.80
C HIS A 78 -14.24 29.73 -12.06
N LYS A 79 -13.45 30.47 -12.84
CA LYS A 79 -12.05 30.14 -13.10
C LYS A 79 -11.21 30.14 -11.81
N ALA A 80 -11.46 31.09 -10.89
CA ALA A 80 -10.78 31.13 -9.60
C ALA A 80 -11.13 29.90 -8.74
N ILE A 81 -12.42 29.54 -8.65
CA ILE A 81 -12.86 28.34 -7.91
C ILE A 81 -12.30 27.06 -8.52
N MET A 82 -12.23 26.96 -9.85
CA MET A 82 -11.64 25.80 -10.51
C MET A 82 -10.16 25.63 -10.16
N ALA A 83 -9.40 26.72 -10.08
CA ALA A 83 -8.00 26.67 -9.65
C ALA A 83 -7.85 26.26 -8.17
N GLU A 84 -8.76 26.71 -7.30
CA GLU A 84 -8.80 26.30 -5.89
C GLU A 84 -9.13 24.81 -5.72
N ILE A 85 -10.07 24.28 -6.51
CA ILE A 85 -10.43 22.85 -6.52
C ILE A 85 -9.23 22.01 -6.96
N GLU A 86 -8.53 22.43 -8.02
CA GLU A 86 -7.33 21.75 -8.52
C GLU A 86 -6.24 21.66 -7.45
N ASP A 87 -5.91 22.78 -6.80
CA ASP A 87 -4.90 22.81 -5.73
C ASP A 87 -5.32 21.93 -4.53
N ALA A 88 -6.60 21.99 -4.12
CA ALA A 88 -7.11 21.16 -3.03
C ALA A 88 -7.03 19.65 -3.33
N LEU A 89 -7.38 19.24 -4.55
CA LEU A 89 -7.27 17.85 -4.99
C LEU A 89 -5.82 17.37 -5.04
N HIS A 90 -4.91 18.20 -5.56
CA HIS A 90 -3.48 17.87 -5.59
C HIS A 90 -2.91 17.67 -4.19
N LYS A 91 -3.28 18.51 -3.22
CA LYS A 91 -2.86 18.37 -1.81
C LYS A 91 -3.36 17.07 -1.20
N LEU A 92 -4.63 16.71 -1.42
CA LEU A 92 -5.20 15.46 -0.91
C LEU A 92 -4.51 14.22 -1.49
N HIS A 93 -4.33 14.18 -2.81
CA HIS A 93 -3.68 13.05 -3.47
C HIS A 93 -2.18 12.95 -3.14
N ALA A 94 -1.48 14.08 -2.96
CA ALA A 94 -0.11 14.09 -2.51
C ALA A 94 0.03 13.50 -1.09
N ARG A 95 -0.88 13.86 -0.17
CA ARG A 95 -0.94 13.30 1.19
C ARG A 95 -1.24 11.79 1.17
N GLU A 96 -2.22 11.37 0.38
CA GLU A 96 -2.57 9.95 0.26
C GLU A 96 -1.44 9.13 -0.36
N LYS A 97 -0.77 9.65 -1.40
CA LYS A 97 0.39 9.00 -2.02
C LYS A 97 1.56 8.89 -1.05
N ALA A 98 1.84 9.94 -0.27
CA ALA A 98 2.90 9.91 0.75
C ALA A 98 2.60 8.86 1.82
N LYS A 99 1.35 8.79 2.30
CA LYS A 99 0.91 7.76 3.26
C LYS A 99 1.08 6.35 2.69
N ARG A 100 0.58 6.09 1.47
CA ARG A 100 0.74 4.78 0.81
C ARG A 100 2.20 4.38 0.60
N LEU A 101 3.07 5.36 0.33
CA LEU A 101 4.50 5.11 0.17
C LEU A 101 5.13 4.74 1.52
N HIS A 102 4.77 5.46 2.59
CA HIS A 102 5.21 5.20 3.95
C HIS A 102 4.77 3.82 4.44
N ASP A 103 3.48 3.48 4.29
CA ASP A 103 2.96 2.16 4.63
C ASP A 103 3.70 1.03 3.87
N ARG A 104 4.11 1.29 2.63
CA ARG A 104 4.89 0.34 1.81
C ARG A 104 6.34 0.22 2.28
N THR A 105 6.98 1.32 2.67
CA THR A 105 8.34 1.29 3.22
C THR A 105 8.37 0.60 4.58
N GLU A 106 7.39 0.88 5.45
CA GLU A 106 7.25 0.22 6.74
C GLU A 106 7.00 -1.28 6.57
N ALA A 107 6.09 -1.68 5.68
CA ALA A 107 5.88 -3.11 5.38
C ALA A 107 7.13 -3.80 4.79
N PHE A 108 7.98 -3.07 4.07
CA PHE A 108 9.23 -3.60 3.55
C PHE A 108 10.31 -3.70 4.64
N GLU A 109 10.41 -2.71 5.52
CA GLU A 109 11.30 -2.71 6.69
C GLU A 109 10.90 -3.82 7.68
N GLU A 110 9.61 -3.98 7.98
CA GLU A 110 9.09 -5.06 8.81
C GLU A 110 9.36 -6.44 8.19
N ALA A 111 9.23 -6.59 6.87
CA ALA A 111 9.55 -7.84 6.18
C ALA A 111 11.06 -8.14 6.18
N MET A 112 11.91 -7.11 6.15
CA MET A 112 13.37 -7.26 6.20
C MET A 112 13.86 -7.60 7.61
N GLU A 113 13.29 -6.97 8.66
CA GLU A 113 13.59 -7.31 10.07
C GLU A 113 13.17 -8.74 10.45
N GLN A 114 12.08 -9.26 9.88
CA GLN A 114 11.65 -10.64 10.09
C GLN A 114 12.59 -11.68 9.43
N GLN A 115 13.36 -11.28 8.41
CA GLN A 115 14.35 -12.15 7.79
C GLN A 115 15.66 -12.20 8.57
N ASP A 116 16.10 -11.11 9.19
CA ASP A 116 17.40 -11.03 9.89
C ASP A 116 17.40 -11.56 11.34
N THR A 117 16.24 -11.75 11.97
CA THR A 117 16.17 -12.40 13.30
C THR A 117 16.15 -13.92 13.18
N LEU A 118 17.32 -14.53 12.98
CA LEU A 118 17.48 -16.00 13.03
C LEU A 118 16.94 -16.53 14.37
N PRO A 119 15.90 -17.39 14.38
CA PRO A 119 15.41 -18.00 15.61
C PRO A 119 16.50 -18.82 16.30
N ALA A 120 16.49 -18.88 17.63
CA ALA A 120 17.44 -19.68 18.38
C ALA A 120 17.33 -21.17 18.00
N ALA A 121 18.43 -21.77 17.56
CA ALA A 121 18.49 -23.19 17.26
C ALA A 121 18.47 -24.02 18.56
N PHE A 122 17.66 -25.07 18.58
CA PHE A 122 17.50 -25.94 19.75
C PHE A 122 18.36 -27.21 19.67
N ALA A 123 18.88 -27.54 18.49
CA ALA A 123 19.70 -28.73 18.28
C ALA A 123 20.73 -28.52 17.16
N ARG A 124 21.74 -29.39 17.11
CA ARG A 124 22.76 -29.41 16.06
C ARG A 124 22.99 -30.82 15.55
N VAL A 125 23.30 -30.92 14.26
CA VAL A 125 23.66 -32.19 13.63
C VAL A 125 25.12 -32.50 13.91
N ASP A 126 25.37 -33.59 14.64
CA ASP A 126 26.70 -34.08 15.05
C ASP A 126 27.30 -35.03 14.00
N ALA A 127 26.46 -35.88 13.40
CA ALA A 127 26.89 -36.83 12.37
C ALA A 127 25.77 -37.11 11.36
N VAL A 128 26.12 -37.35 10.10
CA VAL A 128 25.20 -37.79 9.04
C VAL A 128 25.84 -38.97 8.32
N THR A 129 25.13 -40.08 8.19
CA THR A 129 25.63 -41.25 7.47
C THR A 129 25.36 -41.09 5.96
N GLN A 130 26.36 -41.39 5.14
CA GLN A 130 26.22 -41.33 3.69
C GLN A 130 25.18 -42.36 3.19
N GLY A 131 24.36 -41.96 2.21
CA GLY A 131 23.27 -42.81 1.68
C GLY A 131 22.06 -42.94 2.61
N SER A 132 22.03 -42.21 3.72
CA SER A 132 20.87 -42.12 4.59
C SER A 132 19.81 -41.14 4.08
N PRO A 133 18.56 -41.23 4.53
CA PRO A 133 17.52 -40.25 4.22
C PRO A 133 17.90 -38.81 4.59
N ALA A 134 18.63 -38.61 5.70
CA ALA A 134 19.14 -37.29 6.09
C ALA A 134 20.18 -36.76 5.09
N SER A 135 21.09 -37.61 4.61
CA SER A 135 22.06 -37.23 3.58
C SER A 135 21.37 -36.92 2.24
N ALA A 136 20.34 -37.68 1.86
CA ALA A 136 19.56 -37.45 0.65
C ALA A 136 18.77 -36.13 0.71
N ALA A 137 18.30 -35.75 1.91
CA ALA A 137 17.64 -34.47 2.17
C ALA A 137 18.61 -33.27 2.17
N GLY A 138 19.93 -33.51 2.18
CA GLY A 138 20.95 -32.45 2.16
C GLY A 138 21.35 -31.91 3.54
N LEU A 139 21.04 -32.63 4.63
CA LEU A 139 21.56 -32.33 5.97
C LEU A 139 23.07 -32.55 6.00
N LYS A 140 23.77 -31.64 6.68
CA LYS A 140 25.23 -31.70 6.87
C LYS A 140 25.57 -31.60 8.35
N VAL A 141 26.75 -32.13 8.69
CA VAL A 141 27.32 -31.96 10.03
C VAL A 141 27.56 -30.48 10.31
N GLY A 142 27.16 -30.03 11.50
CA GLY A 142 27.24 -28.62 11.91
C GLY A 142 25.99 -27.80 11.61
N ASP A 143 24.98 -28.35 10.94
CA ASP A 143 23.70 -27.66 10.75
C ASP A 143 22.98 -27.45 12.09
N GLU A 144 22.56 -26.22 12.35
CA GLU A 144 21.81 -25.85 13.56
C GLU A 144 20.31 -25.91 13.26
N VAL A 145 19.57 -26.78 13.92
CA VAL A 145 18.15 -27.03 13.65
C VAL A 145 17.31 -26.00 14.40
N ILE A 146 16.48 -25.26 13.65
CA ILE A 146 15.52 -24.29 14.19
C ILE A 146 14.08 -24.80 14.11
N GLU A 147 13.79 -25.72 13.20
CA GLU A 147 12.47 -26.34 13.03
C GLU A 147 12.62 -27.75 12.47
N PHE A 148 11.86 -28.69 13.02
CA PHE A 148 11.84 -30.09 12.59
C PHE A 148 10.40 -30.62 12.61
N GLY A 149 9.74 -30.57 11.46
CA GLY A 149 8.34 -30.97 11.31
C GLY A 149 7.43 -30.10 12.18
N SER A 150 6.76 -30.71 13.15
CA SER A 150 5.96 -30.00 14.15
C SER A 150 6.77 -29.50 15.35
N VAL A 151 8.06 -29.84 15.45
CA VAL A 151 8.93 -29.44 16.55
C VAL A 151 9.62 -28.12 16.23
N ASN A 152 9.56 -27.16 17.14
CA ASN A 152 10.20 -25.86 17.06
C ASN A 152 10.83 -25.48 18.41
N THR A 153 11.55 -24.36 18.46
CA THR A 153 12.21 -23.88 19.70
C THR A 153 11.23 -23.69 20.87
N GLY A 154 9.95 -23.42 20.62
CA GLY A 154 8.93 -23.23 21.67
C GLY A 154 8.38 -24.53 22.27
N ASN A 155 8.45 -25.66 21.56
CA ASN A 155 7.92 -26.95 22.02
C ASN A 155 8.97 -28.04 22.18
N PHE A 156 10.23 -27.76 21.84
CA PHE A 156 11.33 -28.69 22.02
C PHE A 156 11.66 -28.84 23.51
N GLN A 157 11.35 -29.99 24.07
CA GLN A 157 11.76 -30.36 25.44
C GLN A 157 12.95 -31.31 25.43
N ASN A 158 12.88 -32.35 24.60
CA ASN A 158 13.88 -33.41 24.52
C ASN A 158 13.98 -33.95 23.09
N LEU A 159 15.10 -34.63 22.79
CA LEU A 159 15.32 -35.32 21.49
C LEU A 159 14.23 -36.36 21.16
N HIS A 160 13.51 -36.86 22.18
CA HIS A 160 12.40 -37.79 21.98
C HIS A 160 11.28 -37.20 21.12
N ASN A 161 11.04 -35.88 21.18
CA ASN A 161 10.01 -35.22 20.37
C ASN A 161 10.32 -35.35 18.87
N ILE A 162 11.60 -35.18 18.50
CA ILE A 162 12.07 -35.37 17.12
C ILE A 162 11.87 -36.83 16.71
N ALA A 163 12.31 -37.77 17.55
CA ALA A 163 12.16 -39.20 17.26
C ALA A 163 10.70 -39.62 17.06
N SER A 164 9.79 -39.09 17.88
CA SER A 164 8.35 -39.34 17.76
C SER A 164 7.79 -38.81 16.43
N VAL A 165 8.12 -37.57 16.04
CA VAL A 165 7.65 -36.98 14.78
C VAL A 165 8.15 -37.78 13.57
N VAL A 166 9.39 -38.25 13.62
CA VAL A 166 10.00 -39.07 12.58
C VAL A 166 9.32 -40.43 12.46
N GLN A 167 8.99 -41.08 13.57
CA GLN A 167 8.27 -42.36 13.58
C GLN A 167 6.85 -42.22 13.02
N HIS A 168 6.12 -41.19 13.43
CA HIS A 168 4.75 -40.95 12.95
C HIS A 168 4.69 -40.48 11.48
N SER A 169 5.82 -40.04 10.93
CA SER A 169 5.92 -39.53 9.56
C SER A 169 6.76 -40.44 8.65
N GLU A 170 6.89 -41.73 8.99
CA GLU A 170 7.52 -42.72 8.13
C GLU A 170 6.86 -42.71 6.73
N GLY A 171 7.68 -42.55 5.69
CA GLY A 171 7.25 -42.45 4.29
C GLY A 171 6.70 -41.08 3.86
N LYS A 172 6.59 -40.10 4.76
CA LYS A 172 6.05 -38.76 4.45
C LYS A 172 7.12 -37.67 4.53
N PRO A 173 7.11 -36.68 3.62
CA PRO A 173 8.06 -35.57 3.67
C PRO A 173 7.81 -34.67 4.89
N LEU A 174 8.83 -34.52 5.73
CA LEU A 174 8.90 -33.58 6.84
C LEU A 174 9.65 -32.33 6.42
N ARG A 175 9.12 -31.15 6.78
CA ARG A 175 9.84 -29.89 6.63
C ARG A 175 10.88 -29.76 7.73
N VAL A 176 12.11 -29.45 7.37
CA VAL A 176 13.20 -29.17 8.31
C VAL A 176 13.82 -27.84 7.93
N THR A 177 13.98 -26.95 8.89
CA THR A 177 14.65 -25.67 8.70
C THR A 177 15.90 -25.64 9.57
N VAL A 178 17.05 -25.39 8.94
CA VAL A 178 18.35 -25.32 9.62
C VAL A 178 19.06 -24.01 9.32
N VAL A 179 19.98 -23.62 10.18
CA VAL A 179 20.90 -22.50 9.99
C VAL A 179 22.27 -23.08 9.65
N ARG A 180 22.80 -22.70 8.48
CA ARG A 180 24.12 -23.09 8.01
C ARG A 180 24.90 -21.83 7.66
N GLY A 181 25.99 -21.57 8.38
CA GLY A 181 26.81 -20.37 8.15
C GLY A 181 26.05 -19.05 8.32
N GLY A 182 25.05 -19.01 9.22
CA GLY A 182 24.21 -17.82 9.44
C GLY A 182 23.05 -17.64 8.44
N GLN A 183 22.83 -18.59 7.52
CA GLN A 183 21.71 -18.54 6.59
C GLN A 183 20.69 -19.63 6.88
N ARG A 184 19.39 -19.29 6.85
CA ARG A 184 18.31 -20.29 6.95
C ARG A 184 18.22 -21.08 5.66
N THR A 185 18.25 -22.40 5.79
CA THR A 185 18.07 -23.35 4.70
C THR A 185 16.86 -24.22 5.00
N HIS A 186 15.87 -24.20 4.10
CA HIS A 186 14.72 -25.08 4.17
C HIS A 186 14.98 -26.36 3.36
N MET A 187 14.66 -27.50 3.95
CA MET A 187 14.81 -28.81 3.31
C MET A 187 13.64 -29.72 3.65
N SER A 188 13.45 -30.75 2.83
CA SER A 188 12.44 -31.78 3.07
C SER A 188 13.13 -33.10 3.34
N LEU A 189 12.89 -33.66 4.52
CA LEU A 189 13.41 -34.95 4.94
C LEU A 189 12.27 -35.97 4.96
N THR A 190 12.43 -37.08 4.27
CA THR A 190 11.44 -38.17 4.28
C THR A 190 12.00 -39.34 5.08
N PRO A 191 11.48 -39.61 6.30
CA PRO A 191 11.92 -40.76 7.09
C PRO A 191 11.57 -42.07 6.39
N GLN A 192 12.53 -42.99 6.27
CA GLN A 192 12.30 -44.31 5.68
C GLN A 192 13.30 -45.33 6.23
N ARG A 193 12.95 -46.61 6.16
CA ARG A 193 13.91 -47.70 6.45
C ARG A 193 15.02 -47.70 5.40
N TRP A 194 16.25 -47.77 5.86
CA TRP A 194 17.46 -47.76 5.04
C TRP A 194 18.46 -48.76 5.61
N SER A 195 19.63 -48.91 4.99
CA SER A 195 20.64 -49.92 5.35
C SER A 195 21.35 -49.68 6.69
N GLY A 196 21.03 -48.59 7.40
CA GLY A 196 21.60 -48.25 8.70
C GLY A 196 20.57 -48.30 9.83
N GLN A 197 20.94 -47.73 10.98
CA GLN A 197 20.06 -47.72 12.15
C GLN A 197 19.06 -46.56 12.11
N GLY A 198 17.80 -46.85 12.48
CA GLY A 198 16.71 -45.88 12.54
C GLY A 198 16.14 -45.49 11.17
N LEU A 199 15.37 -44.40 11.15
CA LEU A 199 14.60 -43.95 9.97
C LEU A 199 15.22 -42.74 9.24
N MET A 200 16.30 -42.17 9.76
CA MET A 200 16.93 -40.94 9.21
C MET A 200 18.42 -41.05 8.94
N GLY A 201 19.17 -41.74 9.80
CA GLY A 201 20.62 -41.88 9.68
C GLY A 201 21.44 -40.62 10.00
N CYS A 202 20.96 -39.79 10.93
CA CYS A 202 21.72 -38.69 11.50
C CYS A 202 21.71 -38.72 13.04
N LYS A 203 22.75 -38.15 13.65
CA LYS A 203 22.86 -37.93 15.09
C LYS A 203 22.63 -36.45 15.37
N ILE A 204 21.58 -36.16 16.12
CA ILE A 204 21.20 -34.81 16.52
C ILE A 204 21.49 -34.67 18.03
N VAL A 205 22.16 -33.59 18.42
CA VAL A 205 22.45 -33.26 19.81
C VAL A 205 21.73 -31.98 20.20
N PRO A 206 21.10 -31.90 21.39
CA PRO A 206 20.49 -30.67 21.86
C PRO A 206 21.55 -29.61 22.07
N MET A 207 21.22 -28.35 21.77
CA MET A 207 22.07 -27.22 22.09
C MET A 207 21.36 -26.34 23.13
N PRO A 208 22.11 -25.77 24.08
CA PRO A 208 21.55 -24.76 24.96
C PRO A 208 21.15 -23.52 24.14
N PRO A 209 20.03 -22.86 24.48
CA PRO A 209 19.66 -21.59 23.86
C PRO A 209 20.77 -20.56 24.12
N ARG A 210 21.18 -19.84 23.07
CA ARG A 210 22.11 -18.70 23.16
C ARG A 210 21.38 -17.43 23.58
#